data_AF-A0A1W1X1L1-F1
#
_entry.id   AF-A0A1W1X1L1-F1
#
_cell.length_a   1.000
_cell.length_b   1.000
_cell.length_c   1.000
_cell.angle_alpha   90.00
_cell.angle_beta   90.00
_cell.angle_gamma   90.00
#
_symmetry.space_group_name_H-M   'P 1'
#
loop_
_entity.id
_entity.type
_entity.pdbx_description
1 polymer ?
#
loop_
_entity_poly.entity_id
_entity_poly.type
_entity_poly.pdbx_seq_one_letter_code
_entity_poly.pdbx_strand_id
1 'polypeptide(L)'
;MRAFPPIAYLARDVAPSRVSRFFLACYLLLVLVVSFYPFTGWRFTGEPVFAFYTYPLPYYFTLFDNLVNVLAYIPIGTAVALSVWPRSLSWLLGALAGTVLSCGVEFVQQFIPGRVASNMDILSNGFGALIGGVLALLLSSRRWQRRWQILRYSHLREGSAVEWGVVWLVLWFVTQFDPTVPFLGVVVEARGLPQPFDSPIANAELFLRLLEGGGMMLQMIGVALFVATLMRHAREIPAAIRITLLVGLLVKLAFAGMLLQPAQFFSWINRNIIVGGVAGALLLWGLWRLQWRLRAFLGVLSLAAAAAVSWAWPLTPQMSATLPLFRWHYGHLMHFSGLAAVIGDLWPYGAILILLRMLWPRQQGQL
;
A
#
# COMPACT_ATOMS: atom_id res chain seq x y z
N MET A 1 33.49 16.41 -0.89
CA MET A 1 33.86 15.58 -2.06
C MET A 1 32.62 15.37 -2.91
N ARG A 2 32.59 15.81 -4.18
CA ARG A 2 31.46 15.54 -5.09
C ARG A 2 31.54 14.07 -5.49
N ALA A 3 30.65 13.22 -4.95
CA ALA A 3 30.59 11.82 -5.36
C ALA A 3 30.33 11.74 -6.87
N PHE A 4 31.23 11.10 -7.60
CA PHE A 4 31.03 10.84 -9.02
C PHE A 4 29.80 9.93 -9.19
N PRO A 5 28.97 10.17 -10.21
CA PRO A 5 27.84 9.28 -10.49
C PRO A 5 28.35 7.85 -10.76
N PRO A 6 27.59 6.81 -10.34
CA PRO A 6 28.03 5.43 -10.46
C PRO A 6 28.31 5.06 -11.93
N ILE A 7 29.33 4.23 -12.19
CA ILE A 7 29.74 3.82 -13.55
C ILE A 7 28.55 3.26 -14.35
N ALA A 8 27.64 2.54 -13.69
CA ALA A 8 26.41 2.02 -14.31
C ALA A 8 25.49 3.12 -14.89
N TYR A 9 25.50 4.33 -14.33
CA TYR A 9 24.76 5.50 -14.84
C TYR A 9 25.47 6.15 -16.05
N LEU A 10 26.81 6.06 -16.12
CA LEU A 10 27.62 6.66 -17.18
C LEU A 10 27.77 5.76 -18.41
N ALA A 11 27.68 4.44 -18.23
CA ALA A 11 28.02 3.45 -19.25
C ALA A 11 26.84 2.99 -20.13
N ARG A 12 25.61 3.53 -19.96
CA ARG A 12 24.41 3.08 -20.68
C ARG A 12 23.49 4.23 -21.08
N ASP A 13 22.76 4.03 -22.18
CA ASP A 13 21.49 4.71 -22.41
C ASP A 13 20.55 4.40 -21.25
N VAL A 14 20.37 5.38 -20.37
CA VAL A 14 19.56 5.22 -19.17
C VAL A 14 18.11 4.99 -19.60
N ALA A 15 17.65 3.75 -19.48
CA ALA A 15 16.26 3.40 -19.77
C ALA A 15 15.33 4.29 -18.92
N PRO A 16 14.25 4.84 -19.51
CA PRO A 16 13.31 5.66 -18.77
C PRO A 16 12.68 4.86 -17.63
N SER A 17 12.63 5.48 -16.45
CA SER A 17 12.02 4.88 -15.26
C SER A 17 10.54 4.62 -15.50
N ARG A 18 10.06 3.42 -15.15
CA ARG A 18 8.65 2.99 -15.26
C ARG A 18 7.89 3.19 -13.97
N VAL A 19 8.57 3.60 -12.90
CA VAL A 19 8.01 3.91 -11.58
C VAL A 19 6.73 4.74 -11.65
N SER A 20 6.64 5.79 -12.47
CA SER A 20 5.42 6.61 -12.57
C SER A 20 4.20 5.81 -13.06
N ARG A 21 4.39 4.87 -13.99
CA ARG A 21 3.32 4.01 -14.51
C ARG A 21 2.88 2.98 -13.47
N PHE A 22 3.85 2.40 -12.77
CA PHE A 22 3.58 1.43 -11.70
C PHE A 22 2.89 2.12 -10.51
N PHE A 23 3.36 3.31 -10.15
CA PHE A 23 2.76 4.16 -9.13
C PHE A 23 1.33 4.52 -9.51
N LEU A 24 1.07 4.93 -10.75
CA LEU A 24 -0.28 5.20 -11.24
C LEU A 24 -1.19 3.98 -11.04
N ALA A 25 -0.76 2.78 -11.42
CA ALA A 25 -1.56 1.57 -11.23
C ALA A 25 -1.86 1.27 -9.75
N CYS A 26 -0.86 1.34 -8.87
CA CYS A 26 -1.04 1.13 -7.43
C CYS A 26 -1.92 2.21 -6.80
N TYR A 27 -1.77 3.46 -7.21
CA TYR A 27 -2.54 4.57 -6.65
C TYR A 27 -3.99 4.58 -7.16
N LEU A 28 -4.22 4.20 -8.42
CA LEU A 28 -5.58 3.95 -8.92
C LEU A 28 -6.26 2.83 -8.13
N LEU A 29 -5.55 1.74 -7.81
CA LEU A 29 -6.09 0.70 -6.93
C LEU A 29 -6.51 1.29 -5.58
N LEU A 30 -5.67 2.11 -4.94
CA LEU A 30 -6.01 2.77 -3.67
C LEU A 30 -7.27 3.65 -3.79
N VAL A 31 -7.31 4.53 -4.79
CA VAL A 31 -8.44 5.45 -5.00
C VAL A 31 -9.74 4.68 -5.24
N LEU A 32 -9.72 3.68 -6.14
CA LEU A 32 -10.90 2.88 -6.44
C LEU A 32 -11.37 2.09 -5.21
N VAL A 33 -10.44 1.52 -4.44
CA VAL A 33 -10.80 0.78 -3.21
C VAL A 33 -11.46 1.71 -2.19
N VAL A 34 -10.87 2.88 -1.92
CA VAL A 34 -11.45 3.85 -0.98
C VAL A 34 -12.82 4.33 -1.46
N SER A 35 -12.94 4.64 -2.75
CA SER A 35 -14.16 5.21 -3.32
C SER A 35 -15.33 4.23 -3.38
N PHE A 36 -15.05 2.92 -3.55
CA PHE A 36 -16.07 1.89 -3.73
C PHE A 36 -16.35 1.05 -2.47
N TYR A 37 -15.57 1.24 -1.41
CA TYR A 37 -15.86 0.65 -0.10
C TYR A 37 -17.24 1.12 0.42
N PRO A 38 -18.12 0.25 0.99
CA PRO A 38 -17.84 -1.12 1.50
C PRO A 38 -18.06 -2.29 0.53
N PHE A 39 -18.24 -2.08 -0.78
CA PHE A 39 -18.54 -3.13 -1.77
C PHE A 39 -19.81 -3.97 -1.52
N THR A 40 -20.65 -3.56 -0.57
CA THR A 40 -21.88 -4.27 -0.18
C THR A 40 -23.08 -3.33 -0.13
N GLY A 41 -24.28 -3.87 -0.36
CA GLY A 41 -25.53 -3.11 -0.23
C GLY A 41 -25.77 -2.09 -1.33
N TRP A 42 -25.04 -2.18 -2.46
CA TRP A 42 -25.19 -1.28 -3.58
C TRP A 42 -26.59 -1.39 -4.18
N ARG A 43 -27.24 -0.24 -4.38
CA ARG A 43 -28.62 -0.17 -4.87
C ARG A 43 -28.86 1.17 -5.56
N PHE A 44 -29.78 1.17 -6.51
CA PHE A 44 -30.31 2.40 -7.06
C PHE A 44 -31.14 3.14 -6.00
N THR A 45 -30.93 4.44 -5.87
CA THR A 45 -31.53 5.28 -4.81
C THR A 45 -32.80 6.00 -5.25
N GLY A 46 -33.15 5.96 -6.54
CA GLY A 46 -34.36 6.58 -7.09
C GLY A 46 -34.13 7.93 -7.77
N GLU A 47 -32.95 8.53 -7.58
CA GLU A 47 -32.56 9.81 -8.20
C GLU A 47 -32.23 9.65 -9.69
N PRO A 48 -32.46 10.67 -10.54
CA PRO A 48 -32.05 10.60 -11.93
C PRO A 48 -30.53 10.41 -12.06
N VAL A 49 -30.12 9.37 -12.79
CA VAL A 49 -28.75 8.82 -12.82
C VAL A 49 -27.65 9.83 -13.20
N PHE A 50 -28.00 10.90 -13.93
CA PHE A 50 -27.06 11.91 -14.41
C PHE A 50 -27.28 13.29 -13.79
N ALA A 51 -28.26 13.46 -12.87
CA ALA A 51 -28.62 14.76 -12.33
C ALA A 51 -27.45 15.46 -11.61
N PHE A 52 -26.59 14.68 -10.96
CA PHE A 52 -25.49 15.22 -10.17
C PHE A 52 -24.45 16.01 -10.97
N TYR A 53 -24.32 15.76 -12.27
CA TYR A 53 -23.41 16.51 -13.14
C TYR A 53 -23.82 17.98 -13.26
N THR A 54 -25.10 18.30 -13.09
CA THR A 54 -25.67 19.64 -13.36
C THR A 54 -26.27 20.30 -12.12
N TYR A 55 -25.97 19.81 -10.91
CA TYR A 55 -26.38 20.51 -9.68
C TYR A 55 -25.80 21.94 -9.65
N PRO A 56 -26.53 22.93 -9.10
CA PRO A 56 -26.01 24.30 -8.97
C PRO A 56 -24.77 24.31 -8.07
N LEU A 57 -23.80 25.19 -8.34
CA LEU A 57 -22.55 25.25 -7.58
C LEU A 57 -22.57 26.43 -6.59
N PRO A 58 -22.26 26.24 -5.29
CA PRO A 58 -22.03 24.96 -4.59
C PRO A 58 -23.34 24.35 -4.03
N TYR A 59 -23.55 23.04 -4.23
CA TYR A 59 -24.68 22.30 -3.64
C TYR A 59 -24.24 21.40 -2.47
N TYR A 60 -23.33 20.46 -2.73
CA TYR A 60 -22.70 19.61 -1.71
C TYR A 60 -21.25 20.07 -1.48
N PHE A 61 -21.03 20.91 -0.46
CA PHE A 61 -19.73 21.49 -0.16
C PHE A 61 -19.39 21.39 1.31
N THR A 62 -18.22 20.82 1.60
CA THR A 62 -17.53 21.00 2.88
C THR A 62 -16.06 21.27 2.59
N LEU A 63 -15.48 22.30 3.21
CA LEU A 63 -14.08 22.65 2.95
C LEU A 63 -13.14 21.45 3.17
N PHE A 64 -13.41 20.65 4.19
CA PHE A 64 -12.61 19.47 4.50
C PHE A 64 -12.69 18.41 3.39
N ASP A 65 -13.90 18.01 2.96
CA ASP A 65 -14.06 16.96 1.95
C ASP A 65 -13.47 17.41 0.60
N ASN A 66 -13.72 18.66 0.21
CA ASN A 66 -13.17 19.21 -1.03
C ASN A 66 -11.64 19.30 -1.00
N LEU A 67 -11.04 19.68 0.14
CA LEU A 67 -9.58 19.69 0.29
C LEU A 67 -9.00 18.27 0.22
N VAL A 68 -9.63 17.28 0.86
CA VAL A 68 -9.20 15.87 0.80
C VAL A 68 -9.27 15.35 -0.63
N ASN A 69 -10.34 15.67 -1.36
CA ASN A 69 -10.53 15.34 -2.77
C ASN A 69 -9.44 15.94 -3.67
N VAL A 70 -9.15 17.23 -3.52
CA VAL A 70 -8.02 17.90 -4.20
C VAL A 70 -6.71 17.15 -3.91
N LEU A 71 -6.40 16.92 -2.63
CA LEU A 71 -5.15 16.24 -2.23
C LEU A 71 -5.06 14.80 -2.77
N ALA A 72 -6.17 14.07 -2.77
CA ALA A 72 -6.24 12.69 -3.23
C ALA A 72 -6.00 12.56 -4.73
N TYR A 73 -6.33 13.56 -5.55
CA TYR A 73 -6.16 13.50 -7.00
C TYR A 73 -4.83 14.11 -7.52
N ILE A 74 -4.09 14.86 -6.69
CA ILE A 74 -2.73 15.34 -7.04
C ILE A 74 -1.83 14.20 -7.54
N PRO A 75 -1.70 13.05 -6.84
CA PRO A 75 -0.80 11.99 -7.27
C PRO A 75 -1.21 11.35 -8.61
N ILE A 76 -2.52 11.29 -8.92
CA ILE A 76 -3.02 10.79 -10.21
C ILE A 76 -2.54 11.71 -11.34
N GLY A 77 -2.81 13.01 -11.21
CA GLY A 77 -2.39 14.00 -12.20
C GLY A 77 -0.88 13.99 -12.43
N THR A 78 -0.10 13.92 -11.35
CA THR A 78 1.37 13.82 -11.44
C THR A 78 1.82 12.55 -12.15
N ALA A 79 1.26 11.39 -11.80
CA ALA A 79 1.70 10.11 -12.33
C ALA A 79 1.34 9.94 -13.82
N VAL A 80 0.16 10.40 -14.23
CA VAL A 80 -0.25 10.45 -15.64
C VAL A 80 0.67 11.39 -16.42
N ALA A 81 0.87 12.62 -15.94
CA ALA A 81 1.69 13.61 -16.64
C ALA A 81 3.17 13.18 -16.78
N LEU A 82 3.71 12.41 -15.82
CA LEU A 82 5.06 11.82 -15.93
C LEU A 82 5.13 10.62 -16.87
N SER A 83 4.00 10.00 -17.22
CA SER A 83 3.93 8.77 -18.01
C SER A 83 3.71 9.00 -19.51
N VAL A 84 3.34 10.21 -19.92
CA VAL A 84 2.91 10.57 -21.28
C VAL A 84 3.94 11.47 -21.99
N TRP A 85 4.00 11.33 -23.32
CA TRP A 85 4.72 12.19 -24.25
C TRP A 85 3.77 12.71 -25.34
N PRO A 86 3.93 13.94 -25.87
CA PRO A 86 4.94 14.95 -25.54
C PRO A 86 4.69 15.69 -24.22
N ARG A 87 5.76 16.18 -23.58
CA ARG A 87 5.70 16.80 -22.24
C ARG A 87 5.01 18.16 -22.18
N SER A 88 4.85 18.86 -23.30
CA SER A 88 4.19 20.17 -23.36
C SER A 88 2.72 20.13 -22.95
N LEU A 89 2.04 19.01 -23.23
CA LEU A 89 0.62 18.81 -22.92
C LEU A 89 0.38 17.83 -21.77
N SER A 90 1.44 17.31 -21.14
CA SER A 90 1.27 16.21 -20.19
C SER A 90 0.54 16.63 -18.92
N TRP A 91 0.67 17.89 -18.48
CA TRP A 91 -0.07 18.45 -17.35
C TRP A 91 -1.58 18.51 -17.62
N LEU A 92 -1.97 18.90 -18.84
CA LEU A 92 -3.37 18.95 -19.27
C LEU A 92 -3.97 17.56 -19.38
N LEU A 93 -3.21 16.60 -19.92
CA LEU A 93 -3.63 15.20 -19.98
C LEU A 93 -3.77 14.58 -18.57
N GLY A 94 -2.90 14.97 -17.63
CA GLY A 94 -3.03 14.60 -16.22
C GLY A 94 -4.32 15.12 -15.60
N ALA A 95 -4.65 16.41 -15.83
CA ALA A 95 -5.90 17.01 -15.38
C ALA A 95 -7.11 16.30 -15.99
N LEU A 96 -7.13 16.14 -17.32
CA LEU A 96 -8.22 15.48 -18.04
C LEU A 96 -8.45 14.05 -17.56
N ALA A 97 -7.38 13.26 -17.42
CA ALA A 97 -7.48 11.89 -16.94
C ALA A 97 -8.04 11.81 -15.51
N GLY A 98 -7.60 12.72 -14.62
CA GLY A 98 -8.13 12.81 -13.26
C GLY A 98 -9.62 13.18 -13.25
N THR A 99 -10.03 14.18 -14.04
CA THR A 99 -11.44 14.56 -14.15
C THR A 99 -12.30 13.42 -14.70
N VAL A 100 -11.86 12.75 -15.78
CA VAL A 100 -12.57 11.59 -16.35
C VAL A 100 -12.71 10.46 -15.34
N LEU A 101 -11.63 10.14 -14.62
CA LEU A 101 -11.68 9.17 -13.53
C LEU A 101 -12.69 9.59 -12.46
N SER A 102 -12.70 10.86 -12.05
CA SER A 102 -13.67 11.36 -11.07
C SER A 102 -15.11 11.25 -11.54
N CYS A 103 -15.41 11.58 -12.81
CA CYS A 103 -16.75 11.38 -13.36
C CYS A 103 -17.19 9.91 -13.24
N GLY A 104 -16.30 8.97 -13.59
CA GLY A 104 -16.57 7.54 -13.46
C GLY A 104 -16.76 7.08 -12.01
N VAL A 105 -15.93 7.58 -11.09
CA VAL A 105 -16.02 7.28 -9.65
C VAL A 105 -17.34 7.79 -9.07
N GLU A 106 -17.67 9.06 -9.28
CA GLU A 106 -18.91 9.69 -8.80
C GLU A 106 -20.15 8.99 -9.39
N PHE A 107 -20.09 8.63 -10.68
CA PHE A 107 -21.15 7.86 -11.32
C PHE A 107 -21.40 6.51 -10.64
N VAL A 108 -20.36 5.81 -10.18
CA VAL A 108 -20.54 4.54 -9.45
C VAL A 108 -20.99 4.79 -8.01
N GLN A 109 -20.49 5.84 -7.36
CA GLN A 109 -20.80 6.15 -5.96
C GLN A 109 -22.27 6.49 -5.72
N GLN A 110 -23.02 6.93 -6.73
CA GLN A 110 -24.47 7.14 -6.60
C GLN A 110 -25.24 5.87 -6.20
N PHE A 111 -24.68 4.69 -6.48
CA PHE A 111 -25.28 3.40 -6.13
C PHE A 111 -24.88 2.91 -4.73
N ILE A 112 -24.04 3.66 -3.99
CA ILE A 112 -23.55 3.28 -2.67
C ILE A 112 -24.41 3.97 -1.59
N PRO A 113 -25.09 3.21 -0.71
CA PRO A 113 -25.90 3.81 0.35
C PRO A 113 -25.10 4.76 1.24
N GLY A 114 -25.64 5.95 1.50
CA GLY A 114 -24.99 6.96 2.35
C GLY A 114 -23.89 7.77 1.64
N ARG A 115 -23.65 7.55 0.34
CA ARG A 115 -22.84 8.42 -0.51
C ARG A 115 -23.73 9.24 -1.43
N VAL A 116 -23.29 10.46 -1.70
CA VAL A 116 -23.97 11.40 -2.58
C VAL A 116 -22.98 11.81 -3.64
N ALA A 117 -23.27 11.47 -4.90
CA ALA A 117 -22.45 11.88 -6.02
C ALA A 117 -22.55 13.40 -6.23
N SER A 118 -21.44 14.06 -6.53
CA SER A 118 -21.38 15.52 -6.58
C SER A 118 -20.49 16.05 -7.70
N ASN A 119 -21.00 16.99 -8.51
CA ASN A 119 -20.17 17.73 -9.45
C ASN A 119 -19.10 18.61 -8.75
N MET A 120 -19.32 19.01 -7.50
CA MET A 120 -18.32 19.73 -6.71
C MET A 120 -17.10 18.85 -6.39
N ASP A 121 -17.32 17.54 -6.21
CA ASP A 121 -16.23 16.58 -6.01
C ASP A 121 -15.47 16.34 -7.31
N ILE A 122 -16.16 16.25 -8.45
CA ILE A 122 -15.51 16.22 -9.78
C ILE A 122 -14.61 17.45 -9.99
N LEU A 123 -15.10 18.65 -9.67
CA LEU A 123 -14.32 19.87 -9.80
C LEU A 123 -13.11 19.87 -8.88
N SER A 124 -13.28 19.44 -7.63
CA SER A 124 -12.21 19.35 -6.63
C SER A 124 -11.13 18.34 -7.06
N ASN A 125 -11.54 17.16 -7.49
CA ASN A 125 -10.67 16.10 -7.99
C ASN A 125 -9.93 16.53 -9.27
N GLY A 126 -10.65 17.15 -10.21
CA GLY A 126 -10.06 17.70 -11.44
C GLY A 126 -9.03 18.80 -11.15
N PHE A 127 -9.30 19.68 -10.18
CA PHE A 127 -8.35 20.70 -9.74
C PHE A 127 -7.11 20.09 -9.07
N GLY A 128 -7.30 19.07 -8.23
CA GLY A 128 -6.20 18.28 -7.68
C GLY A 128 -5.33 17.66 -8.77
N ALA A 129 -5.95 17.01 -9.76
CA ALA A 129 -5.25 16.43 -10.89
C ALA A 129 -4.49 17.48 -11.73
N LEU A 130 -5.05 18.69 -11.89
CA LEU A 130 -4.37 19.82 -12.53
C LEU A 130 -3.11 20.24 -11.75
N ILE A 131 -3.21 20.43 -10.43
CA ILE A 131 -2.05 20.73 -9.57
C ILE A 131 -0.99 19.63 -9.73
N GLY A 132 -1.42 18.37 -9.70
CA GLY A 132 -0.56 17.22 -9.92
C GLY A 132 0.16 17.24 -11.27
N GLY A 133 -0.58 17.56 -12.34
CA GLY A 133 -0.03 17.70 -13.69
C GLY A 133 1.02 18.81 -13.79
N VAL A 134 0.78 19.96 -13.16
CA VAL A 134 1.76 21.06 -13.09
C VAL A 134 2.99 20.65 -12.27
N LEU A 135 2.81 19.97 -11.14
CA LEU A 135 3.90 19.45 -10.32
C LEU A 135 4.79 18.47 -11.11
N ALA A 136 4.22 17.67 -12.02
CA ALA A 136 4.99 16.78 -12.89
C ALA A 136 5.97 17.53 -13.80
N LEU A 137 5.68 18.78 -14.20
CA LEU A 137 6.64 19.58 -14.98
C LEU A 137 7.93 19.82 -14.19
N LEU A 138 7.81 20.13 -12.89
CA LEU A 138 8.96 20.28 -11.99
C LEU A 138 9.72 18.96 -11.81
N LEU A 139 9.00 17.87 -11.56
CA LEU A 139 9.59 16.53 -11.36
C LEU A 139 10.21 15.95 -12.63
N SER A 140 9.73 16.35 -13.81
CA SER A 140 10.28 15.94 -15.11
C SER A 140 11.55 16.67 -15.50
N SER A 141 11.94 17.72 -14.76
CA SER A 141 13.18 18.47 -15.02
C SER A 141 14.41 17.57 -14.98
N ARG A 142 15.41 17.89 -15.83
CA ARG A 142 16.69 17.14 -15.91
C ARG A 142 17.36 16.96 -14.55
N ARG A 143 17.24 17.96 -13.66
CA ARG A 143 17.79 17.93 -12.29
C ARG A 143 17.17 16.82 -11.45
N TRP A 144 15.85 16.77 -11.38
CA TRP A 144 15.14 15.78 -10.57
C TRP A 144 15.24 14.38 -11.15
N GLN A 145 15.12 14.25 -12.47
CA GLN A 145 15.32 12.97 -13.16
C GLN A 145 16.73 12.42 -12.93
N ARG A 146 17.78 13.26 -13.02
CA ARG A 146 19.15 12.84 -12.73
C ARG A 146 19.34 12.42 -11.27
N ARG A 147 18.79 13.16 -10.30
CA ARG A 147 18.85 12.81 -8.88
C ARG A 147 18.20 11.46 -8.60
N TRP A 148 16.99 11.26 -9.14
CA TRP A 148 16.28 9.99 -9.03
C TRP A 148 17.09 8.84 -9.62
N GLN A 149 17.63 9.00 -10.83
CA GLN A 149 18.44 7.96 -11.46
C GLN A 149 19.71 7.65 -10.67
N ILE A 150 20.43 8.66 -10.16
CA ILE A 150 21.62 8.42 -9.33
C ILE A 150 21.26 7.60 -8.08
N LEU A 151 20.23 8.00 -7.34
CA LEU A 151 19.78 7.30 -6.13
C LEU A 151 19.33 5.86 -6.44
N ARG A 152 18.59 5.69 -7.53
CA ARG A 152 18.14 4.38 -7.99
C ARG A 152 19.32 3.48 -8.33
N TYR A 153 20.23 3.92 -9.20
CA TYR A 153 21.37 3.10 -9.64
C TYR A 153 22.41 2.89 -8.54
N SER A 154 22.47 3.75 -7.51
CA SER A 154 23.38 3.54 -6.37
C SER A 154 22.86 2.48 -5.39
N HIS A 155 21.56 2.46 -5.09
CA HIS A 155 21.01 1.63 -4.00
C HIS A 155 20.17 0.45 -4.45
N LEU A 156 19.43 0.57 -5.56
CA LEU A 156 18.47 -0.43 -6.01
C LEU A 156 19.08 -1.35 -7.07
N ARG A 157 18.61 -2.60 -7.11
CA ARG A 157 18.94 -3.49 -8.22
C ARG A 157 18.27 -3.04 -9.51
N GLU A 158 18.91 -3.38 -10.62
CA GLU A 158 18.37 -3.15 -11.95
C GLU A 158 17.23 -4.13 -12.25
N GLY A 159 16.27 -3.68 -13.05
CA GLY A 159 15.19 -4.53 -13.56
C GLY A 159 13.78 -4.00 -13.24
N SER A 160 12.85 -4.29 -14.15
CA SER A 160 11.43 -3.89 -14.02
C SER A 160 10.74 -4.45 -12.78
N ALA A 161 11.12 -5.65 -12.32
CA ALA A 161 10.56 -6.26 -11.12
C ALA A 161 10.93 -5.49 -9.85
N VAL A 162 12.13 -4.91 -9.79
CA VAL A 162 12.59 -4.11 -8.65
C VAL A 162 11.85 -2.78 -8.60
N GLU A 163 11.65 -2.12 -9.74
CA GLU A 163 10.84 -0.90 -9.82
C GLU A 163 9.39 -1.14 -9.36
N TRP A 164 8.77 -2.24 -9.83
CA TRP A 164 7.46 -2.68 -9.33
C TRP A 164 7.49 -2.94 -7.83
N GLY A 165 8.51 -3.64 -7.33
CA GLY A 165 8.65 -3.96 -5.92
C GLY A 165 8.76 -2.73 -5.02
N VAL A 166 9.49 -1.70 -5.44
CA VAL A 166 9.58 -0.43 -4.70
C VAL A 166 8.23 0.26 -4.60
N VAL A 167 7.47 0.30 -5.70
CA VAL A 167 6.13 0.91 -5.69
C VAL A 167 5.16 0.05 -4.87
N TRP A 168 5.19 -1.27 -5.03
CA TRP A 168 4.34 -2.20 -4.28
C TRP A 168 4.63 -2.16 -2.78
N LEU A 169 5.87 -1.89 -2.37
CA LEU A 169 6.22 -1.66 -0.97
C LEU A 169 5.49 -0.45 -0.37
N VAL A 170 5.15 0.57 -1.18
CA VAL A 170 4.37 1.71 -0.68
C VAL A 170 3.00 1.26 -0.17
N LEU A 171 2.37 0.31 -0.85
CA LEU A 171 1.08 -0.26 -0.42
C LEU A 171 1.20 -1.02 0.91
N TRP A 172 2.37 -1.57 1.24
CA TRP A 172 2.59 -2.20 2.55
C TRP A 172 2.43 -1.20 3.70
N PHE A 173 2.83 0.07 3.52
CA PHE A 173 2.62 1.07 4.57
C PHE A 173 1.14 1.41 4.77
N VAL A 174 0.31 1.28 3.73
CA VAL A 174 -1.14 1.49 3.82
C VAL A 174 -1.80 0.43 4.70
N THR A 175 -1.28 -0.80 4.74
CA THR A 175 -1.81 -1.85 5.64
C THR A 175 -1.62 -1.50 7.11
N GLN A 176 -0.75 -0.53 7.44
CA GLN A 176 -0.55 -0.05 8.80
C GLN A 176 -1.57 1.01 9.24
N PHE A 177 -2.46 1.45 8.34
CA PHE A 177 -3.47 2.47 8.64
C PHE A 177 -4.58 1.96 9.55
N ASP A 178 -4.85 0.66 9.59
CA ASP A 178 -5.78 0.07 10.56
C ASP A 178 -5.05 -0.16 11.87
N PRO A 179 -5.34 0.61 12.95
CA PRO A 179 -4.65 0.48 14.22
C PRO A 179 -5.22 -0.65 15.09
N THR A 180 -6.30 -1.31 14.67
CA THR A 180 -6.96 -2.39 15.45
C THR A 180 -6.30 -3.75 15.28
N VAL A 181 -5.59 -3.95 14.18
CA VAL A 181 -4.81 -5.17 13.91
C VAL A 181 -3.40 -5.03 14.50
N PRO A 182 -2.72 -6.09 14.93
CA PRO A 182 -1.30 -6.04 15.27
C PRO A 182 -0.40 -5.41 14.19
N PHE A 183 0.79 -4.93 14.58
CA PHE A 183 1.82 -4.50 13.63
C PHE A 183 2.17 -5.64 12.66
N LEU A 184 2.48 -5.31 11.39
CA LEU A 184 2.68 -6.28 10.29
C LEU A 184 1.43 -7.08 9.88
N GLY A 185 0.22 -6.67 10.30
CA GLY A 185 -1.04 -7.25 9.81
C GLY A 185 -1.23 -8.71 10.23
N VAL A 186 -0.75 -9.03 11.42
CA VAL A 186 -0.77 -10.39 11.96
C VAL A 186 -2.16 -10.72 12.46
N VAL A 187 -2.48 -12.01 12.41
CA VAL A 187 -3.67 -12.63 12.97
C VAL A 187 -4.03 -12.00 14.33
N VAL A 188 -5.27 -11.53 14.40
CA VAL A 188 -5.86 -10.87 15.57
C VAL A 188 -5.86 -11.83 16.75
N GLU A 189 -5.74 -11.27 17.97
CA GLU A 189 -5.88 -11.98 19.23
C GLU A 189 -7.15 -12.83 19.22
N ALA A 190 -6.98 -14.13 18.97
CA ALA A 190 -8.09 -15.05 18.83
C ALA A 190 -8.68 -15.29 20.22
N ARG A 191 -9.90 -14.81 20.45
CA ARG A 191 -10.69 -15.15 21.65
C ARG A 191 -11.24 -16.59 21.61
N GLY A 192 -10.99 -17.30 20.52
CA GLY A 192 -11.39 -18.67 20.22
C GLY A 192 -11.25 -18.94 18.72
N LEU A 193 -11.26 -20.22 18.32
CA LEU A 193 -11.34 -20.57 16.91
C LEU A 193 -12.77 -20.34 16.41
N PRO A 194 -12.98 -19.63 15.29
CA PRO A 194 -14.30 -19.48 14.70
C PRO A 194 -14.81 -20.86 14.27
N GLN A 195 -16.09 -21.15 14.49
CA GLN A 195 -16.72 -22.34 13.92
C GLN A 195 -16.78 -22.18 12.38
N PRO A 196 -16.57 -23.25 11.59
CA PRO A 196 -16.42 -24.67 11.95
C PRO A 196 -14.95 -25.14 12.11
N PHE A 197 -14.02 -24.23 12.41
CA PHE A 197 -12.59 -24.57 12.44
C PHE A 197 -12.16 -25.17 13.78
N ASP A 198 -11.53 -26.34 13.73
CA ASP A 198 -10.99 -27.02 14.90
C ASP A 198 -9.49 -26.81 15.06
N SER A 199 -9.00 -26.94 16.29
CA SER A 199 -7.57 -26.90 16.56
C SER A 199 -6.91 -28.20 16.10
N PRO A 200 -5.81 -28.13 15.34
CA PRO A 200 -5.09 -29.33 14.90
C PRO A 200 -4.29 -30.00 16.04
N ILE A 201 -4.19 -29.37 17.21
CA ILE A 201 -3.48 -29.90 18.38
C ILE A 201 -4.38 -29.89 19.61
N ALA A 202 -4.10 -30.77 20.57
CA ALA A 202 -4.92 -30.92 21.78
C ALA A 202 -5.03 -29.62 22.60
N ASN A 203 -3.98 -28.80 22.63
CA ASN A 203 -3.99 -27.52 23.33
C ASN A 203 -4.32 -26.38 22.36
N ALA A 204 -5.62 -26.06 22.25
CA ALA A 204 -6.12 -25.01 21.38
C ALA A 204 -5.57 -23.61 21.73
N GLU A 205 -5.33 -23.33 23.01
CA GLU A 205 -4.75 -22.04 23.43
C GLU A 205 -3.29 -21.89 22.94
N LEU A 206 -2.49 -22.95 23.09
CA LEU A 206 -1.14 -22.98 22.54
C LEU A 206 -1.16 -22.81 21.02
N PHE A 207 -2.11 -23.44 20.34
CA PHE A 207 -2.27 -23.29 18.89
C PHE A 207 -2.49 -21.83 18.49
N LEU A 208 -3.44 -21.16 19.14
CA LEU A 208 -3.75 -19.74 18.87
C LEU A 208 -2.54 -18.84 19.14
N ARG A 209 -1.80 -19.07 20.24
CA ARG A 209 -0.57 -18.33 20.55
C ARG A 209 0.52 -18.54 19.50
N LEU A 210 0.69 -19.77 19.02
CA LEU A 210 1.64 -20.11 17.95
C LEU A 210 1.24 -19.49 16.62
N LEU A 211 -0.07 -19.43 16.33
CA LEU A 211 -0.60 -18.85 15.12
C LEU A 211 -0.36 -17.33 15.08
N GLU A 212 -0.61 -16.65 16.20
CA GLU A 212 -0.34 -15.22 16.35
C GLU A 212 1.17 -14.91 16.31
N GLY A 213 1.98 -15.55 17.16
CA GLY A 213 3.43 -15.31 17.19
C GLY A 213 4.13 -15.75 15.88
N GLY A 214 3.71 -16.89 15.32
CA GLY A 214 4.20 -17.39 14.05
C GLY A 214 3.82 -16.51 12.87
N GLY A 215 2.58 -16.00 12.85
CA GLY A 215 2.12 -15.03 11.86
C GLY A 215 2.98 -13.76 11.88
N MET A 216 3.30 -13.23 13.06
CA MET A 216 4.20 -12.09 13.22
C MET A 216 5.60 -12.37 12.67
N MET A 217 6.16 -13.53 13.04
CA MET A 217 7.47 -13.94 12.55
C MET A 217 7.49 -14.05 11.01
N LEU A 218 6.50 -14.74 10.42
CA LEU A 218 6.42 -14.97 8.98
C LEU A 218 6.22 -13.67 8.19
N GLN A 219 5.33 -12.78 8.64
CA GLN A 219 5.10 -11.48 8.00
C GLN A 219 6.35 -10.60 8.08
N MET A 220 7.00 -10.54 9.25
CA MET A 220 8.24 -9.80 9.44
C MET A 220 9.35 -10.29 8.50
N ILE A 221 9.56 -11.61 8.43
CA ILE A 221 10.57 -12.22 7.55
C ILE A 221 10.20 -11.97 6.09
N GLY A 222 8.94 -12.17 5.70
CA GLY A 222 8.46 -11.97 4.34
C GLY A 222 8.71 -10.56 3.83
N VAL A 223 8.29 -9.54 4.59
CA VAL A 223 8.49 -8.12 4.25
C VAL A 223 9.97 -7.76 4.24
N ALA A 224 10.74 -8.21 5.24
CA ALA A 224 12.16 -7.89 5.32
C ALA A 224 12.96 -8.51 4.17
N LEU A 225 12.66 -9.76 3.79
CA LEU A 225 13.29 -10.41 2.64
C LEU A 225 12.83 -9.81 1.31
N PHE A 226 11.57 -9.37 1.21
CA PHE A 226 11.10 -8.59 0.08
C PHE A 226 11.95 -7.33 -0.10
N VAL A 227 12.14 -6.53 0.96
CA VAL A 227 13.01 -5.34 0.94
C VAL A 227 14.46 -5.71 0.60
N ALA A 228 14.98 -6.80 1.18
CA ALA A 228 16.34 -7.27 0.92
C ALA A 228 16.59 -7.61 -0.57
N THR A 229 15.56 -8.06 -1.29
CA THR A 229 15.59 -8.30 -2.73
C THR A 229 15.42 -7.04 -3.58
N LEU A 230 15.21 -5.86 -2.99
CA LEU A 230 15.23 -4.61 -3.77
C LEU A 230 16.63 -4.00 -3.81
N MET A 231 17.47 -4.32 -2.83
CA MET A 231 18.77 -3.67 -2.60
C MET A 231 19.90 -4.24 -3.47
N ARG A 232 20.73 -3.33 -3.99
CA ARG A 232 21.93 -3.63 -4.77
C ARG A 232 23.03 -4.23 -3.92
N HIS A 233 23.35 -3.58 -2.80
CA HIS A 233 24.48 -3.93 -1.97
C HIS A 233 24.04 -4.61 -0.68
N ALA A 234 24.65 -5.77 -0.37
CA ALA A 234 24.28 -6.55 0.81
C ALA A 234 24.47 -5.77 2.13
N ARG A 235 25.44 -4.86 2.18
CA ARG A 235 25.71 -4.00 3.33
C ARG A 235 24.58 -3.01 3.66
N GLU A 236 23.75 -2.67 2.68
CA GLU A 236 22.66 -1.70 2.83
C GLU A 236 21.37 -2.35 3.30
N ILE A 237 21.25 -3.69 3.18
CA ILE A 237 20.04 -4.44 3.51
C ILE A 237 19.61 -4.27 4.97
N PRO A 238 20.48 -4.39 5.98
CA PRO A 238 20.06 -4.22 7.38
C PRO A 238 19.55 -2.80 7.65
N ALA A 239 20.12 -1.78 7.00
CA ALA A 239 19.64 -0.40 7.13
C ALA A 239 18.28 -0.24 6.45
N ALA A 240 18.10 -0.77 5.23
CA ALA A 240 16.84 -0.72 4.51
C ALA A 240 15.70 -1.41 5.28
N ILE A 241 15.92 -2.63 5.77
CA ILE A 241 14.93 -3.36 6.60
C ILE A 241 14.55 -2.54 7.84
N ARG A 242 15.54 -2.04 8.59
CA ARG A 242 15.28 -1.23 9.79
C ARG A 242 14.47 0.03 9.45
N ILE A 243 14.84 0.76 8.40
CA ILE A 243 14.12 1.97 7.98
C ILE A 243 12.69 1.62 7.59
N THR A 244 12.46 0.59 6.79
CA THR A 244 11.11 0.16 6.39
C THR A 244 10.25 -0.19 7.62
N LEU A 245 10.78 -0.99 8.54
CA LEU A 245 10.03 -1.37 9.74
C LEU A 245 9.77 -0.18 10.67
N LEU A 246 10.75 0.72 10.85
CA LEU A 246 10.58 1.93 11.66
C LEU A 246 9.55 2.88 11.06
N VAL A 247 9.58 3.11 9.74
CA VAL A 247 8.57 3.93 9.08
C VAL A 247 7.18 3.29 9.21
N GLY A 248 7.07 1.98 9.03
CA GLY A 248 5.81 1.27 9.24
C GLY A 248 5.28 1.41 10.67
N LEU A 249 6.18 1.30 11.67
CA LEU A 249 5.83 1.48 13.07
C LEU A 249 5.40 2.93 13.37
N LEU A 250 6.08 3.93 12.81
CA LEU A 250 5.70 5.34 12.96
C LEU A 250 4.33 5.63 12.34
N VAL A 251 4.05 5.08 11.15
CA VAL A 251 2.72 5.16 10.54
C VAL A 251 1.67 4.52 11.46
N LYS A 252 1.95 3.33 11.98
CA LYS A 252 1.07 2.63 12.92
C LYS A 252 0.78 3.45 14.17
N LEU A 253 1.81 4.03 14.78
CA LEU A 253 1.69 4.87 15.96
C LEU A 253 0.90 6.15 15.68
N ALA A 254 1.11 6.79 14.52
CA ALA A 254 0.34 7.96 14.10
C ALA A 254 -1.14 7.63 13.95
N PHE A 255 -1.49 6.53 13.26
CA PHE A 255 -2.89 6.11 13.08
C PHE A 255 -3.51 5.62 14.38
N ALA A 256 -2.78 4.91 15.23
CA ALA A 256 -3.25 4.54 16.57
C ALA A 256 -3.54 5.79 17.42
N GLY A 257 -2.66 6.79 17.40
CA GLY A 257 -2.87 8.05 18.13
C GLY A 257 -4.02 8.90 17.59
N MET A 258 -4.22 8.89 16.27
CA MET A 258 -5.28 9.62 15.61
C MET A 258 -6.66 8.97 15.84
N LEU A 259 -6.73 7.63 15.80
CA LEU A 259 -8.00 6.91 15.71
C LEU A 259 -8.42 6.20 17.00
N LEU A 260 -7.49 5.67 17.81
CA LEU A 260 -7.82 4.87 19.01
C LEU A 260 -7.96 5.71 20.28
N GLN A 261 -8.80 5.25 21.21
CA GLN A 261 -8.87 5.75 22.58
C GLN A 261 -7.51 5.64 23.30
N PRO A 262 -7.16 6.52 24.26
CA PRO A 262 -5.84 6.49 24.90
C PRO A 262 -5.57 5.15 25.59
N ALA A 263 -6.60 4.58 26.21
CA ALA A 263 -6.54 3.27 26.88
C ALA A 263 -6.28 2.11 25.91
N GLN A 264 -6.59 2.27 24.62
CA GLN A 264 -6.43 1.26 23.58
C GLN A 264 -5.20 1.50 22.71
N PHE A 265 -4.38 2.52 23.01
CA PHE A 265 -3.29 2.95 22.15
C PHE A 265 -2.28 1.82 21.84
N PHE A 266 -2.08 0.88 22.77
CA PHE A 266 -1.18 -0.27 22.61
C PHE A 266 -1.91 -1.62 22.45
N SER A 267 -3.22 -1.61 22.12
CA SER A 267 -4.00 -2.86 21.96
C SER A 267 -3.49 -3.78 20.86
N TRP A 268 -2.71 -3.24 19.92
CA TRP A 268 -2.05 -3.96 18.82
C TRP A 268 -0.70 -4.59 19.22
N ILE A 269 -0.29 -4.50 20.50
CA ILE A 269 0.89 -5.16 21.07
C ILE A 269 0.44 -6.14 22.14
N ASN A 270 0.91 -7.39 22.04
CA ASN A 270 0.80 -8.38 23.10
C ASN A 270 2.05 -9.26 23.17
N ARG A 271 2.08 -10.17 24.15
CA ARG A 271 3.23 -11.05 24.40
C ARG A 271 3.58 -11.92 23.19
N ASN A 272 2.59 -12.49 22.50
CA ASN A 272 2.81 -13.41 21.38
C ASN A 272 3.44 -12.67 20.20
N ILE A 273 2.95 -11.46 19.89
CA ILE A 273 3.51 -10.58 18.86
C ILE A 273 4.95 -10.18 19.19
N ILE A 274 5.25 -9.85 20.46
CA ILE A 274 6.63 -9.52 20.86
C ILE A 274 7.56 -10.72 20.67
N VAL A 275 7.15 -11.91 21.13
CA VAL A 275 7.94 -13.14 21.00
C VAL A 275 8.17 -13.47 19.52
N GLY A 276 7.13 -13.42 18.69
CA GLY A 276 7.21 -13.62 17.24
C GLY A 276 8.13 -12.62 16.55
N GLY A 277 8.05 -11.35 16.93
CA GLY A 277 8.91 -10.28 16.40
C GLY A 277 10.39 -10.48 16.77
N VAL A 278 10.68 -10.86 18.02
CA VAL A 278 12.05 -11.16 18.46
C VAL A 278 12.60 -12.39 17.72
N ALA A 279 11.81 -13.46 17.60
CA ALA A 279 12.19 -14.65 16.84
C ALA A 279 12.48 -14.32 15.36
N GLY A 280 11.61 -13.53 14.72
CA GLY A 280 11.80 -13.05 13.35
C GLY A 280 13.07 -12.22 13.19
N ALA A 281 13.34 -11.29 14.12
CA ALA A 281 14.56 -10.47 14.12
C ALA A 281 15.84 -11.32 14.21
N LEU A 282 15.85 -12.32 15.10
CA LEU A 282 16.99 -13.23 15.28
C LEU A 282 17.25 -14.05 14.00
N LEU A 283 16.20 -14.59 13.38
CA LEU A 283 16.33 -15.33 12.12
C LEU A 283 16.84 -14.41 10.99
N LEU A 284 16.32 -13.19 10.89
CA LEU A 284 16.70 -12.24 9.84
C LEU A 284 18.19 -11.90 9.82
N TRP A 285 18.86 -11.92 10.98
CA TRP A 285 20.30 -11.68 11.09
C TRP A 285 21.13 -12.64 10.22
N GLY A 286 20.67 -13.89 10.07
CA GLY A 286 21.24 -14.87 9.16
C GLY A 286 20.65 -14.79 7.75
N LEU A 287 19.32 -14.70 7.64
CA LEU A 287 18.61 -14.81 6.36
C LEU A 287 18.99 -13.71 5.35
N TRP A 288 19.23 -12.47 5.80
CA TRP A 288 19.61 -11.39 4.87
C TRP A 288 20.98 -11.61 4.23
N ARG A 289 21.84 -12.48 4.81
CA ARG A 289 23.20 -12.73 4.33
C ARG A 289 23.24 -13.73 3.18
N LEU A 290 22.17 -14.51 3.02
CA LEU A 290 22.04 -15.52 1.98
C LEU A 290 22.17 -14.90 0.58
N GLN A 291 22.41 -15.72 -0.43
CA GLN A 291 22.38 -15.26 -1.82
C GLN A 291 20.99 -14.74 -2.22
N TRP A 292 20.95 -13.82 -3.17
CA TRP A 292 19.71 -13.15 -3.64
C TRP A 292 18.56 -14.12 -3.91
N ARG A 293 18.82 -15.23 -4.63
CA ARG A 293 17.77 -16.19 -5.00
C ARG A 293 17.17 -16.87 -3.77
N LEU A 294 17.99 -17.23 -2.79
CA LEU A 294 17.50 -17.80 -1.54
C LEU A 294 16.68 -16.78 -0.74
N ARG A 295 17.07 -15.50 -0.73
CA ARG A 295 16.25 -14.45 -0.08
C ARG A 295 14.87 -14.35 -0.72
N ALA A 296 14.81 -14.32 -2.05
CA ALA A 296 13.54 -14.26 -2.77
C ALA A 296 12.68 -15.51 -2.54
N PHE A 297 13.28 -16.71 -2.59
CA PHE A 297 12.59 -17.96 -2.33
C PHE A 297 12.05 -18.05 -0.89
N LEU A 298 12.87 -17.73 0.12
CA LEU A 298 12.43 -17.72 1.52
C LEU A 298 11.40 -16.62 1.79
N GLY A 299 11.49 -15.48 1.09
CA GLY A 299 10.46 -14.44 1.12
C GLY A 299 9.12 -14.95 0.59
N VAL A 300 9.12 -15.66 -0.55
CA VAL A 300 7.93 -16.33 -1.10
C VAL A 300 7.37 -17.32 -0.10
N LEU A 301 8.20 -18.21 0.44
CA LEU A 301 7.75 -19.21 1.42
C LEU A 301 7.14 -18.57 2.66
N SER A 302 7.76 -17.50 3.18
CA SER A 302 7.27 -16.84 4.40
C SER A 302 5.92 -16.15 4.16
N LEU A 303 5.78 -15.42 3.06
CA LEU A 303 4.53 -14.74 2.70
C LEU A 303 3.42 -15.73 2.32
N ALA A 304 3.77 -16.81 1.59
CA ALA A 304 2.82 -17.84 1.20
C ALA A 304 2.35 -18.64 2.43
N ALA A 305 3.25 -18.95 3.37
CA ALA A 305 2.88 -19.59 4.62
C ALA A 305 1.97 -18.70 5.46
N ALA A 306 2.29 -17.41 5.59
CA ALA A 306 1.42 -16.44 6.28
C ALA A 306 0.02 -16.38 5.64
N ALA A 307 -0.05 -16.28 4.31
CA ALA A 307 -1.33 -16.28 3.59
C ALA A 307 -2.10 -17.60 3.79
N ALA A 308 -1.43 -18.75 3.66
CA ALA A 308 -2.05 -20.05 3.86
C ALA A 308 -2.63 -20.21 5.27
N VAL A 309 -1.93 -19.73 6.30
CA VAL A 309 -2.42 -19.71 7.68
C VAL A 309 -3.69 -18.86 7.79
N SER A 310 -3.71 -17.66 7.20
CA SER A 310 -4.89 -16.79 7.20
C SER A 310 -6.10 -17.41 6.47
N TRP A 311 -5.86 -18.20 5.42
CA TRP A 311 -6.93 -18.94 4.72
C TRP A 311 -7.44 -20.12 5.54
N ALA A 312 -6.54 -20.88 6.15
CA ALA A 312 -6.90 -22.07 6.92
C ALA A 312 -7.61 -21.73 8.24
N TRP A 313 -7.24 -20.60 8.86
CA TRP A 313 -7.87 -20.09 10.09
C TRP A 313 -8.14 -18.59 9.95
N PRO A 314 -9.26 -18.20 9.33
CA PRO A 314 -9.62 -16.81 9.10
C PRO A 314 -10.06 -16.16 10.41
N LEU A 315 -9.08 -15.76 11.20
CA LEU A 315 -9.25 -15.04 12.46
C LEU A 315 -9.46 -13.55 12.13
N THR A 316 -10.70 -13.22 11.72
CA THR A 316 -11.09 -11.86 11.36
C THR A 316 -11.48 -11.05 12.60
N PRO A 317 -10.97 -9.81 12.73
CA PRO A 317 -11.51 -8.88 13.72
C PRO A 317 -12.96 -8.56 13.36
N GLN A 318 -13.88 -8.85 14.25
CA GLN A 318 -15.28 -8.45 14.08
C GLN A 318 -15.37 -6.93 14.20
N MET A 319 -15.69 -6.24 13.11
CA MET A 319 -15.80 -4.77 13.05
C MET A 319 -16.75 -4.23 14.13
N SER A 320 -17.84 -4.93 14.47
CA SER A 320 -18.75 -4.54 15.55
C SER A 320 -18.08 -4.51 16.93
N ALA A 321 -17.11 -5.39 17.17
CA ALA A 321 -16.37 -5.48 18.43
C ALA A 321 -15.24 -4.43 18.53
N THR A 322 -14.80 -3.84 17.40
CA THR A 322 -13.72 -2.85 17.36
C THR A 322 -14.22 -1.41 17.35
N LEU A 323 -15.48 -1.15 17.00
CA LEU A 323 -16.10 0.19 17.02
C LEU A 323 -15.94 0.95 18.35
N PRO A 324 -16.06 0.33 19.54
CA PRO A 324 -15.86 1.04 20.81
C PRO A 324 -14.42 1.53 21.04
N LEU A 325 -13.44 1.03 20.28
CA LEU A 325 -12.03 1.39 20.42
C LEU A 325 -11.71 2.76 19.80
N PHE A 326 -12.56 3.26 18.90
CA PHE A 326 -12.34 4.48 18.13
C PHE A 326 -12.87 5.75 18.82
N ARG A 327 -12.24 6.90 18.56
CA ARG A 327 -12.68 8.21 19.09
C ARG A 327 -13.55 9.05 18.12
N TRP A 328 -13.48 8.80 16.81
CA TRP A 328 -14.12 9.65 15.79
C TRP A 328 -15.49 9.09 15.36
N HIS A 329 -16.42 9.96 14.97
CA HIS A 329 -17.74 9.57 14.46
C HIS A 329 -17.70 9.08 13.00
N TYR A 330 -18.69 8.25 12.66
CA TYR A 330 -18.83 7.37 11.49
C TYR A 330 -18.54 8.00 10.11
N GLY A 331 -17.88 7.22 9.25
CA GLY A 331 -17.62 7.55 7.85
C GLY A 331 -16.17 7.28 7.47
N HIS A 332 -15.30 8.28 7.66
CA HIS A 332 -13.89 8.23 7.21
C HIS A 332 -13.07 7.08 7.84
N LEU A 333 -13.34 6.71 9.10
CA LEU A 333 -12.68 5.58 9.77
C LEU A 333 -12.88 4.26 9.03
N MET A 334 -14.10 4.01 8.53
CA MET A 334 -14.44 2.79 7.78
C MET A 334 -13.71 2.74 6.44
N HIS A 335 -13.46 3.88 5.81
CA HIS A 335 -12.70 3.93 4.56
C HIS A 335 -11.22 3.62 4.78
N PHE A 336 -10.60 4.11 5.87
CA PHE A 336 -9.19 3.82 6.16
C PHE A 336 -8.96 2.38 6.64
N SER A 337 -9.81 1.86 7.53
CA SER A 337 -9.72 0.45 7.96
C SER A 337 -10.08 -0.50 6.84
N GLY A 338 -11.13 -0.19 6.06
CA GLY A 338 -11.50 -0.94 4.86
C GLY A 338 -10.40 -0.97 3.81
N LEU A 339 -9.76 0.18 3.54
CA LEU A 339 -8.59 0.27 2.66
C LEU A 339 -7.44 -0.59 3.16
N ALA A 340 -7.06 -0.44 4.43
CA ALA A 340 -5.96 -1.19 5.02
C ALA A 340 -6.21 -2.70 5.00
N ALA A 341 -7.46 -3.14 5.22
CA ALA A 341 -7.87 -4.53 5.15
C ALA A 341 -7.74 -5.08 3.72
N VAL A 342 -8.35 -4.41 2.73
CA VAL A 342 -8.29 -4.84 1.32
C VAL A 342 -6.86 -4.87 0.81
N ILE A 343 -6.05 -3.85 1.13
CA ILE A 343 -4.64 -3.85 0.75
C ILE A 343 -3.85 -4.89 1.54
N GLY A 344 -4.19 -5.14 2.81
CA GLY A 344 -3.61 -6.21 3.63
C GLY A 344 -3.82 -7.58 3.02
N ASP A 345 -5.00 -7.82 2.44
CA ASP A 345 -5.31 -9.07 1.73
C ASP A 345 -4.57 -9.14 0.39
N LEU A 346 -4.55 -8.07 -0.40
CA LEU A 346 -3.96 -8.09 -1.74
C LEU A 346 -2.42 -8.08 -1.74
N TRP A 347 -1.82 -7.40 -0.76
CA TRP A 347 -0.38 -7.11 -0.76
C TRP A 347 0.52 -8.35 -0.79
N PRO A 348 0.28 -9.39 0.05
CA PRO A 348 1.10 -10.60 0.06
C PRO A 348 1.15 -11.29 -1.30
N TYR A 349 0.02 -11.40 -2.01
CA TYR A 349 -0.03 -12.04 -3.34
C TYR A 349 0.79 -11.27 -4.36
N GLY A 350 0.66 -9.94 -4.42
CA GLY A 350 1.47 -9.12 -5.31
C GLY A 350 2.96 -9.21 -4.99
N ALA A 351 3.33 -9.21 -3.71
CA ALA A 351 4.71 -9.37 -3.27
C ALA A 351 5.28 -10.74 -3.67
N ILE A 352 4.51 -11.83 -3.49
CA ILE A 352 4.88 -13.18 -3.93
C ILE A 352 5.10 -13.21 -5.45
N LEU A 353 4.18 -12.68 -6.25
CA LEU A 353 4.31 -12.66 -7.71
C LEU A 353 5.57 -11.89 -8.17
N ILE A 354 5.88 -10.77 -7.51
CA ILE A 354 7.09 -9.99 -7.79
C ILE A 354 8.35 -10.80 -7.43
N LEU A 355 8.39 -11.46 -6.29
CA LEU A 355 9.52 -12.30 -5.88
C LEU A 355 9.70 -13.51 -6.80
N LEU A 356 8.62 -14.19 -7.19
CA LEU A 356 8.64 -15.27 -8.18
C LEU A 356 9.20 -14.80 -9.52
N ARG A 357 8.79 -13.61 -9.98
CA ARG A 357 9.35 -12.99 -11.18
C ARG A 357 10.84 -12.67 -11.06
N MET A 358 11.34 -12.36 -9.85
CA MET A 358 12.77 -12.16 -9.60
C MET A 358 13.57 -13.47 -9.55
N LEU A 359 12.91 -14.61 -9.29
CA LEU A 359 13.53 -15.93 -9.32
C LEU A 359 13.70 -16.45 -10.74
N TRP A 360 12.79 -16.11 -11.66
CA TRP A 360 12.85 -16.52 -13.06
C TRP A 360 13.68 -15.52 -13.89
N PRO A 361 14.94 -15.82 -14.25
CA PRO A 361 15.70 -14.94 -15.11
C PRO A 361 15.02 -14.92 -16.47
N ARG A 362 14.76 -13.72 -17.03
CA ARG A 362 14.60 -13.64 -18.48
C ARG A 362 15.91 -14.12 -19.09
N GLN A 363 15.88 -15.21 -19.85
CA GLN A 363 16.95 -15.48 -20.81
C GLN A 363 17.08 -14.20 -21.63
N GLN A 364 18.17 -13.46 -21.43
CA GLN A 364 18.57 -12.46 -22.38
C GLN A 364 18.95 -13.27 -23.62
N GLY A 365 18.04 -13.30 -24.59
CA GLY A 365 18.33 -13.86 -25.91
C GLY A 365 19.63 -13.24 -26.40
N GLN A 366 20.60 -14.10 -26.68
CA GLN A 366 21.72 -13.79 -27.55
C GLN A 366 21.13 -13.38 -28.89
N LEU A 367 21.19 -12.10 -29.23
CA LEU A 367 21.26 -11.61 -30.61
C LEU A 367 22.17 -10.39 -30.62
#